data_AF-A0A916EHE5-F1
#
_entry.id   AF-A0A916EHE5-F1
#
_cell.length_a   1.000
_cell.length_b   1.000
_cell.length_c   1.000
_cell.angle_alpha   90.00
_cell.angle_beta   90.00
_cell.angle_gamma   90.00
#
_symmetry.space_group_name_H-M   'P 1'
#
loop_
_entity.id
_entity.type
_entity.pdbx_description
1 polymer ?
#
loop_
_entity_poly.entity_id
_entity_poly.type
_entity_poly.pdbx_seq_one_letter_code
_entity_poly.pdbx_strand_id
1 'polypeptide(L)'
;MKDYTLSPSELKKIKENLSTSYDIAGRNLDTFSKDGITFGRMLTKDKYFIGSKWIHKNNDWSRINYTVKVTMQIDKWARFKHRQPEYIKKSYYGIIEFFFLYNFDGQNEMLAYIHWTKPVTEDRVGTLSFSGFSYYDFIRVSAIDRCVGFFQLGNKYYIIDKDTEISE
;
A
#
# COMPACT_ATOMS: atom_id res chain seq x y z
N MET A 1 -16.97 -8.86 -3.04
CA MET A 1 -16.05 -9.12 -4.17
C MET A 1 -16.70 -8.55 -5.42
N LYS A 2 -15.96 -7.88 -6.31
CA LYS A 2 -16.48 -7.44 -7.62
C LYS A 2 -15.38 -7.51 -8.68
N ASP A 3 -15.77 -7.83 -9.90
CA ASP A 3 -14.88 -7.74 -11.06
C ASP A 3 -14.43 -6.29 -11.25
N TYR A 4 -13.18 -6.13 -11.69
CA TYR A 4 -12.58 -4.82 -11.91
C TYR A 4 -11.64 -4.89 -13.11
N THR A 5 -11.84 -3.94 -14.02
CA THR A 5 -11.00 -3.75 -15.19
C THR A 5 -10.07 -2.56 -14.95
N LEU A 6 -8.77 -2.82 -15.01
CA LEU A 6 -7.71 -1.84 -14.82
C LEU A 6 -7.70 -0.81 -15.94
N SER A 7 -7.51 0.45 -15.57
CA SER A 7 -7.11 1.49 -16.51
C SER A 7 -5.70 1.24 -17.05
N PRO A 8 -5.33 1.83 -18.20
CA PRO A 8 -3.96 1.74 -18.72
C PRO A 8 -2.90 2.20 -17.71
N SER A 9 -3.23 3.22 -16.90
CA SER A 9 -2.33 3.75 -15.87
C SER A 9 -2.11 2.79 -14.70
N GLU A 10 -3.16 2.05 -14.31
CA GLU A 10 -3.09 1.03 -13.26
C GLU A 10 -2.33 -0.20 -13.74
N LEU A 11 -2.57 -0.62 -14.99
CA LEU A 11 -1.85 -1.72 -15.60
C LEU A 11 -0.34 -1.45 -15.66
N LYS A 12 0.04 -0.21 -15.97
CA LYS A 12 1.45 0.24 -15.92
C LYS A 12 2.05 0.06 -14.52
N LYS A 13 1.32 0.47 -13.48
CA LYS A 13 1.76 0.32 -12.07
C LYS A 13 1.87 -1.14 -11.64
N ILE A 14 0.94 -1.99 -12.07
CA ILE A 14 1.04 -3.44 -11.85
C ILE A 14 2.30 -4.00 -12.50
N LYS A 15 2.55 -3.65 -13.77
CA LYS A 15 3.78 -4.07 -14.45
C LYS A 15 5.01 -3.60 -13.68
N GLU A 16 5.06 -2.35 -13.25
CA GLU A 16 6.18 -1.80 -12.46
C GLU A 16 6.37 -2.56 -11.13
N ASN A 17 5.27 -2.83 -10.42
CA ASN A 17 5.30 -3.61 -9.18
C ASN A 17 5.83 -5.03 -9.40
N LEU A 18 5.27 -5.76 -10.37
CA LEU A 18 5.62 -7.16 -10.68
C LEU A 18 7.02 -7.30 -11.31
N SER A 19 7.50 -6.28 -12.04
CA SER A 19 8.86 -6.27 -12.61
C SER A 19 9.94 -6.45 -11.55
N THR A 20 9.67 -6.01 -10.32
CA THR A 20 10.59 -6.17 -9.19
C THR A 20 10.77 -7.63 -8.77
N SER A 21 9.83 -8.53 -9.10
CA SER A 21 9.84 -9.92 -8.63
C SER A 21 9.90 -10.97 -9.75
N TYR A 22 9.46 -10.65 -10.96
CA TYR A 22 9.34 -11.62 -12.06
C TYR A 22 10.30 -11.37 -13.23
N ASP A 23 11.18 -10.36 -13.15
CA ASP A 23 12.08 -9.97 -14.25
C ASP A 23 11.35 -9.74 -15.59
N ILE A 24 10.29 -8.92 -15.54
CA ILE A 24 9.38 -8.67 -16.68
C ILE A 24 9.42 -7.23 -17.18
N ALA A 25 10.48 -6.49 -16.85
CA ALA A 25 10.62 -5.08 -17.21
C ALA A 25 10.47 -4.84 -18.73
N GLY A 26 10.99 -5.77 -19.54
CA GLY A 26 10.93 -5.73 -21.01
C GLY A 26 9.61 -6.17 -21.64
N ARG A 27 8.66 -6.75 -20.88
CA ARG A 27 7.39 -7.25 -21.46
C ARG A 27 6.46 -6.12 -21.86
N ASN A 28 5.73 -6.28 -22.95
CA ASN A 28 4.76 -5.27 -23.38
C ASN A 28 3.51 -5.28 -22.48
N LEU A 29 2.85 -4.13 -22.34
CA LEU A 29 1.68 -3.99 -21.45
C LEU A 29 0.44 -4.74 -21.94
N ASP A 30 0.31 -4.94 -23.24
CA ASP A 30 -0.79 -5.68 -23.88
C ASP A 30 -0.78 -7.18 -23.56
N THR A 31 0.36 -7.72 -23.11
CA THR A 31 0.44 -9.12 -22.67
C THR A 31 -0.13 -9.34 -21.26
N PHE A 32 -0.48 -8.27 -20.55
CA PHE A 32 -1.00 -8.33 -19.18
C PHE A 32 -2.53 -8.37 -19.22
N SER A 33 -3.14 -9.22 -18.38
CA SER A 33 -4.58 -9.16 -18.14
C SER A 33 -4.96 -7.78 -17.61
N LYS A 34 -6.08 -7.23 -18.09
CA LYS A 34 -6.68 -6.00 -17.56
C LYS A 34 -7.66 -6.29 -16.43
N ASP A 35 -8.11 -7.53 -16.34
CA ASP A 35 -9.18 -7.90 -15.44
C ASP A 35 -8.63 -8.58 -14.20
N GLY A 36 -9.32 -8.35 -13.10
CA GLY A 36 -9.10 -9.02 -11.84
C GLY A 36 -10.28 -8.80 -10.91
N ILE A 37 -10.07 -9.17 -9.66
CA ILE A 37 -11.16 -9.25 -8.69
C ILE A 37 -10.83 -8.36 -7.49
N THR A 38 -11.74 -7.45 -7.14
CA THR A 38 -11.57 -6.56 -5.99
C THR A 38 -12.24 -7.08 -4.72
N PHE A 39 -11.59 -6.82 -3.60
CA PHE A 39 -12.06 -7.09 -2.26
C PHE A 39 -12.01 -5.82 -1.42
N GLY A 40 -12.99 -5.68 -0.52
CA GLY A 40 -13.05 -4.54 0.38
C GLY A 40 -12.40 -4.79 1.74
N ARG A 41 -12.06 -6.03 2.07
CA ARG A 41 -11.38 -6.45 3.29
C ARG A 41 -10.38 -7.55 3.00
N MET A 42 -9.33 -7.58 3.79
CA MET A 42 -8.34 -8.64 3.87
C MET A 42 -8.22 -9.11 5.33
N LEU A 43 -8.15 -10.42 5.53
CA LEU A 43 -7.83 -11.03 6.81
C LEU A 43 -6.32 -11.25 6.89
N THR A 44 -5.66 -10.70 7.90
CA THR A 44 -4.23 -10.92 8.15
C THR A 44 -4.00 -12.31 8.75
N LYS A 45 -2.74 -12.77 8.76
CA LYS A 45 -2.35 -14.03 9.42
C LYS A 45 -2.68 -14.02 10.91
N ASP A 46 -2.60 -12.85 11.54
CA ASP A 46 -2.90 -12.63 12.95
C ASP A 46 -4.40 -12.43 13.23
N LYS A 47 -5.26 -12.78 12.26
CA LYS A 47 -6.73 -12.74 12.34
C LYS A 47 -7.32 -11.34 12.52
N TYR A 48 -6.59 -10.29 12.16
CA TYR A 48 -7.12 -8.93 12.10
C TYR A 48 -7.68 -8.63 10.71
N PHE A 49 -8.76 -7.85 10.65
CA PHE A 49 -9.27 -7.34 9.38
C PHE A 49 -8.66 -5.98 9.07
N ILE A 50 -8.05 -5.88 7.89
CA ILE A 50 -7.72 -4.61 7.26
C ILE A 50 -8.77 -4.38 6.18
N GLY A 51 -9.43 -3.24 6.19
CA GLY A 51 -10.36 -2.94 5.11
C GLY A 51 -9.85 -1.90 4.14
N SER A 52 -10.73 -1.52 3.23
CA SER A 52 -10.46 -0.55 2.20
C SER A 52 -11.52 0.53 2.17
N LYS A 53 -11.13 1.71 1.67
CA LYS A 53 -11.99 2.87 1.52
C LYS A 53 -13.19 2.59 0.61
N TRP A 54 -13.07 1.64 -0.32
CA TRP A 54 -14.17 1.21 -1.17
C TRP A 54 -15.40 0.71 -0.38
N ILE A 55 -15.22 0.05 0.77
CA ILE A 55 -16.38 -0.35 1.62
C ILE A 55 -17.04 0.88 2.26
N HIS A 56 -16.27 1.91 2.59
CA HIS A 56 -16.80 3.12 3.21
C HIS A 56 -17.80 3.85 2.30
N LYS A 57 -17.72 3.68 0.96
CA LYS A 57 -18.69 4.26 0.01
C LYS A 57 -20.14 3.78 0.25
N ASN A 58 -20.35 2.70 1.01
CA ASN A 58 -21.68 2.18 1.34
C ASN A 58 -22.30 2.77 2.63
N ASN A 59 -21.72 3.85 3.20
CA ASN A 59 -22.27 4.57 4.37
C ASN A 59 -22.42 3.73 5.67
N ASP A 60 -21.86 2.53 5.71
CA ASP A 60 -21.77 1.73 6.93
C ASP A 60 -20.56 2.22 7.76
N TRP A 61 -20.83 2.94 8.86
CA TRP A 61 -19.86 3.43 9.84
C TRP A 61 -19.12 2.33 10.60
N SER A 62 -19.10 1.09 10.11
CA SER A 62 -18.24 0.06 10.67
C SER A 62 -16.79 0.58 10.74
N ARG A 63 -16.15 0.36 11.89
CA ARG A 63 -14.79 0.78 12.28
C ARG A 63 -13.72 0.10 11.42
N ILE A 64 -13.75 0.36 10.13
CA ILE A 64 -12.84 -0.26 9.17
C ILE A 64 -11.62 0.63 9.08
N ASN A 65 -10.53 0.18 9.70
CA ASN A 65 -9.22 0.78 9.46
C ASN A 65 -8.81 0.42 8.02
N TYR A 66 -8.74 1.44 7.17
CA TYR A 66 -8.22 1.36 5.80
C TYR A 66 -6.94 2.19 5.63
N THR A 67 -6.49 2.86 6.69
CA THR A 67 -5.21 3.53 6.78
C THR A 67 -4.19 2.56 7.35
N VAL A 68 -3.04 2.42 6.68
CA VAL A 68 -2.06 1.37 6.98
C VAL A 68 -0.65 1.93 7.08
N LYS A 69 0.16 1.23 7.88
CA LYS A 69 1.62 1.26 7.81
C LYS A 69 2.08 0.16 6.86
N VAL A 70 2.97 0.50 5.95
CA VAL A 70 3.56 -0.42 4.98
C VAL A 70 5.06 -0.45 5.22
N THR A 71 5.64 -1.64 5.35
CA THR A 71 7.08 -1.80 5.55
C THR A 71 7.68 -2.45 4.30
N MET A 72 8.59 -1.74 3.65
CA MET A 72 9.24 -2.19 2.41
C MET A 72 10.76 -2.21 2.58
N GLN A 73 11.40 -3.19 1.96
CA GLN A 73 12.85 -3.24 1.84
C GLN A 73 13.26 -2.42 0.62
N ILE A 74 14.06 -1.37 0.84
CA ILE A 74 14.51 -0.45 -0.21
C ILE A 74 16.03 -0.41 -0.23
N ASP A 75 16.62 -0.22 -1.41
CA ASP A 75 18.03 0.14 -1.50
C ASP A 75 18.21 1.62 -1.14
N LYS A 76 18.90 1.86 -0.03
CA LYS A 76 19.28 3.21 0.45
C LYS A 76 20.06 4.00 -0.61
N TRP A 77 20.80 3.29 -1.46
CA TRP A 77 21.64 3.87 -2.51
C TRP A 77 21.02 3.82 -3.89
N ALA A 78 19.72 3.51 -4.05
CA ALA A 78 19.06 3.38 -5.35
C ALA A 78 19.23 4.61 -6.29
N ARG A 79 19.48 5.80 -5.72
CA ARG A 79 19.73 7.04 -6.47
C ARG A 79 21.17 7.15 -7.00
N PHE A 80 22.11 6.39 -6.46
CA PHE A 80 23.55 6.46 -6.74
C PHE A 80 24.01 5.22 -7.51
N LYS A 81 24.07 5.31 -8.83
CA LYS A 81 24.38 4.20 -9.75
C LYS A 81 25.68 3.44 -9.49
N HIS A 82 26.64 4.04 -8.80
CA HIS A 82 27.98 3.47 -8.58
C HIS A 82 28.19 2.92 -7.16
N ARG A 83 27.15 2.94 -6.31
CA ARG A 83 27.24 2.36 -4.98
C ARG A 83 26.66 0.95 -4.98
N GLN A 84 27.29 0.08 -4.20
CA GLN A 84 26.73 -1.23 -3.93
C GLN A 84 25.39 -1.08 -3.19
N PRO A 85 24.34 -1.84 -3.56
CA PRO A 85 23.06 -1.76 -2.88
C PRO A 85 23.19 -2.03 -1.38
N GLU A 86 22.54 -1.18 -0.57
CA GLU A 86 22.40 -1.39 0.88
C GLU A 86 20.92 -1.38 1.22
N TYR A 87 20.37 -2.56 1.51
CA TYR A 87 18.95 -2.71 1.74
C TYR A 87 18.57 -2.38 3.18
N ILE A 88 17.62 -1.45 3.33
CA ILE A 88 17.05 -1.05 4.61
C ILE A 88 15.54 -1.25 4.62
N LYS A 89 14.97 -1.57 5.77
CA LYS A 89 13.51 -1.53 5.96
C LYS A 89 13.09 -0.09 6.19
N LYS A 90 12.10 0.37 5.43
CA LYS A 90 11.50 1.69 5.60
C LYS A 90 9.99 1.59 5.68
N SER A 91 9.42 2.37 6.58
CA SER A 91 7.97 2.47 6.75
C SER A 91 7.39 3.62 5.94
N TYR A 92 6.24 3.34 5.34
CA TYR A 92 5.41 4.24 4.56
C TYR A 92 3.98 4.15 5.04
N TYR A 93 3.16 5.13 4.68
CA TYR A 93 1.79 5.24 5.17
C TYR A 93 0.85 5.59 4.03
N GLY A 94 -0.34 5.02 4.04
CA GLY A 94 -1.33 5.29 2.99
C GLY A 94 -2.71 4.76 3.31
N ILE A 95 -3.64 5.02 2.40
CA ILE A 95 -5.02 4.55 2.43
C ILE A 95 -5.16 3.41 1.42
N ILE A 96 -5.64 2.26 1.85
CA ILE A 96 -6.06 1.19 0.94
C ILE A 96 -7.39 1.58 0.29
N GLU A 97 -7.38 1.77 -1.03
CA GLU A 97 -8.59 2.03 -1.82
C GLU A 97 -9.37 0.72 -2.01
N PHE A 98 -8.69 -0.34 -2.45
CA PHE A 98 -9.21 -1.71 -2.56
C PHE A 98 -8.08 -2.74 -2.57
N PHE A 99 -8.42 -3.97 -2.21
CA PHE A 99 -7.57 -5.13 -2.46
C PHE A 99 -7.90 -5.73 -3.81
N PHE A 100 -6.93 -6.31 -4.49
CA PHE A 100 -7.04 -6.76 -5.88
C PHE A 100 -6.33 -8.09 -6.07
N LEU A 101 -7.09 -9.12 -6.42
CA LEU A 101 -6.57 -10.41 -6.84
C LEU A 101 -6.34 -10.37 -8.35
N TYR A 102 -5.08 -10.51 -8.73
CA TYR A 102 -4.62 -10.42 -10.10
C TYR A 102 -4.03 -11.75 -10.55
N ASN A 103 -4.47 -12.26 -11.69
CA ASN A 103 -3.84 -13.44 -12.30
C ASN A 103 -2.73 -12.99 -13.26
N PHE A 104 -1.49 -13.32 -12.92
CA PHE A 104 -0.32 -13.05 -13.72
C PHE A 104 0.32 -14.38 -14.14
N ASP A 105 0.29 -14.70 -15.44
CA ASP A 105 0.83 -15.95 -16.00
C ASP A 105 0.37 -17.22 -15.24
N GLY A 106 -0.91 -17.27 -14.85
CA GLY A 106 -1.47 -18.40 -14.10
C GLY A 106 -1.18 -18.37 -12.60
N GLN A 107 -0.41 -17.41 -12.10
CA GLN A 107 -0.16 -17.17 -10.67
C GLN A 107 -1.11 -16.10 -10.13
N ASN A 108 -1.69 -16.35 -8.97
CA ASN A 108 -2.57 -15.40 -8.30
C ASN A 108 -1.76 -14.49 -7.36
N GLU A 109 -1.65 -13.21 -7.72
CA GLU A 109 -1.03 -12.18 -6.92
C GLU A 109 -2.09 -11.38 -6.16
N MET A 110 -1.94 -11.30 -4.84
CA MET A 110 -2.80 -10.46 -4.00
C MET A 110 -2.14 -9.09 -3.79
N LEU A 111 -2.75 -8.07 -4.37
CA LEU A 111 -2.28 -6.68 -4.35
C LEU A 111 -3.23 -5.80 -3.55
N ALA A 112 -2.75 -4.63 -3.15
CA ALA A 112 -3.56 -3.54 -2.62
C ALA A 112 -3.30 -2.27 -3.43
N TYR A 113 -4.37 -1.64 -3.88
CA TYR A 113 -4.29 -0.31 -4.47
C TYR A 113 -4.29 0.72 -3.35
N ILE A 114 -3.22 1.49 -3.25
CA ILE A 114 -2.92 2.38 -2.12
C ILE A 114 -2.80 3.83 -2.58
N HIS A 115 -3.40 4.74 -1.83
CA HIS A 115 -3.16 6.18 -1.93
C HIS A 115 -2.12 6.60 -0.89
N TRP A 116 -0.92 6.92 -1.33
CA TRP A 116 0.18 7.25 -0.44
C TRP A 116 0.02 8.61 0.23
N THR A 117 0.49 8.74 1.47
CA THR A 117 0.69 10.05 2.07
C THR A 117 1.85 10.79 1.39
N LYS A 118 1.89 12.11 1.53
CA LYS A 118 3.14 12.87 1.39
C LYS A 118 4.17 12.40 2.42
N PRO A 119 5.46 12.76 2.27
CA PRO A 119 6.49 12.39 3.23
C PRO A 119 6.07 12.69 4.67
N VAL A 120 6.21 11.68 5.52
CA VAL A 120 5.93 11.77 6.96
C VAL A 120 7.13 12.37 7.66
N THR A 121 6.86 13.28 8.59
CA THR A 121 7.86 13.87 9.49
C THR A 121 7.58 13.44 10.92
N GLU A 122 8.64 13.20 11.68
CA GLU A 122 8.60 12.91 13.10
C GLU A 122 9.05 14.16 13.88
N ASP A 123 8.32 14.50 14.93
CA ASP A 123 8.73 15.58 15.83
C ASP A 123 9.64 15.08 16.97
N ARG A 124 10.01 15.98 17.89
CA ARG A 124 10.93 15.66 18.99
C ARG A 124 10.39 14.66 20.00
N VAL A 125 9.08 14.44 20.03
CA VAL A 125 8.42 13.50 20.97
C VAL A 125 7.96 12.23 20.26
N GLY A 126 8.38 12.02 19.01
CA GLY A 126 8.06 10.82 18.23
C GLY A 126 6.72 10.88 17.51
N THR A 127 6.05 12.03 17.48
CA THR A 127 4.75 12.15 16.80
C THR A 127 4.95 12.22 15.29
N LEU A 128 4.32 11.28 14.58
CA LEU A 128 4.35 11.22 13.13
C LEU A 128 3.22 12.05 12.50
N SER A 129 3.56 12.90 11.52
CA SER A 129 2.58 13.73 10.82
C SER A 129 2.90 13.95 9.34
N PHE A 130 1.89 14.31 8.54
CA PHE A 130 2.02 14.62 7.11
C PHE A 130 1.01 15.71 6.68
N SER A 131 1.27 16.38 5.55
CA SER A 131 0.48 17.55 5.08
C SER A 131 -0.60 17.23 4.03
N GLY A 132 -0.74 15.96 3.66
CA GLY A 132 -1.75 15.50 2.70
C GLY A 132 -1.29 14.26 1.94
N PHE A 133 -1.97 13.94 0.84
CA PHE A 133 -1.71 12.74 0.06
C PHE A 133 -0.91 13.03 -1.21
N SER A 134 -0.32 11.97 -1.76
CA SER A 134 0.53 12.00 -2.94
C SER A 134 -0.13 11.17 -4.06
N TYR A 135 0.60 10.22 -4.65
CA TYR A 135 0.16 9.39 -5.76
C TYR A 135 -0.50 8.08 -5.31
N TYR A 136 -1.19 7.44 -6.24
CA TYR A 136 -1.74 6.10 -6.08
C TYR A 136 -0.80 5.05 -6.66
N ASP A 137 -0.72 3.87 -6.06
CA ASP A 137 0.11 2.77 -6.56
C ASP A 137 -0.45 1.39 -6.17
N PHE A 138 0.15 0.32 -6.69
CA PHE A 138 -0.07 -1.04 -6.21
C PHE A 138 1.09 -1.49 -5.33
N ILE A 139 0.75 -2.19 -4.24
CA ILE A 139 1.69 -2.93 -3.41
C ILE A 139 1.23 -4.37 -3.26
N ARG A 140 2.17 -5.28 -2.99
CA ARG A 140 1.83 -6.61 -2.49
C ARG A 140 1.24 -6.46 -1.09
N VAL A 141 0.18 -7.22 -0.81
CA VAL A 141 -0.44 -7.17 0.52
C VAL A 141 0.49 -7.59 1.65
N SER A 142 1.51 -8.40 1.34
CA SER A 142 2.54 -8.82 2.30
C SER A 142 3.42 -7.66 2.81
N ALA A 143 3.41 -6.51 2.13
CA ALA A 143 4.13 -5.33 2.60
C ALA A 143 3.34 -4.54 3.65
N ILE A 144 2.03 -4.79 3.77
CA ILE A 144 1.19 -4.15 4.78
C ILE A 144 1.57 -4.73 6.14
N ASP A 145 2.04 -3.87 7.03
CA ASP A 145 2.45 -4.21 8.39
C ASP A 145 1.20 -4.30 9.27
N ARG A 146 0.49 -3.18 9.41
CA ARG A 146 -0.70 -3.08 10.27
C ARG A 146 -1.55 -1.86 9.92
N CYS A 147 -2.72 -1.80 10.55
CA CYS A 147 -3.58 -0.63 10.56
C CYS A 147 -3.00 0.48 11.43
N VAL A 148 -3.15 1.72 10.98
CA VAL A 148 -2.91 2.93 11.79
C VAL A 148 -4.09 3.86 11.64
N GLY A 149 -4.23 4.86 12.52
CA GLY A 149 -5.24 5.91 12.39
C GLY A 149 -4.64 7.18 11.79
N PHE A 150 -5.35 7.84 10.86
CA PHE A 150 -5.03 9.20 10.46
C PHE A 150 -6.01 10.18 11.10
N PHE A 151 -5.49 11.13 11.86
CA PHE A 151 -6.27 12.17 12.54
C PHE A 151 -5.94 13.54 11.94
N GLN A 152 -6.93 14.20 11.35
CA GLN A 152 -6.72 15.52 10.75
C GLN A 152 -6.90 16.63 11.78
N LEU A 153 -5.94 17.55 11.83
CA LEU A 153 -6.01 18.79 12.61
C LEU A 153 -5.51 19.94 11.74
N GLY A 154 -6.44 20.79 11.30
CA GLY A 154 -6.16 21.85 10.32
C GLY A 154 -5.69 21.28 8.98
N ASN A 155 -4.52 21.74 8.54
CA ASN A 155 -3.89 21.31 7.27
C ASN A 155 -2.88 20.15 7.44
N LYS A 156 -2.83 19.52 8.62
CA LYS A 156 -1.97 18.38 8.90
C LYS A 156 -2.78 17.17 9.34
N TYR A 157 -2.21 16.00 9.06
CA TYR A 157 -2.66 14.72 9.55
C TYR A 157 -1.61 14.16 10.50
N TYR A 158 -2.08 13.59 11.60
CA TYR A 158 -1.28 12.89 12.59
C TYR A 158 -1.54 11.39 12.47
N ILE A 159 -0.50 10.59 12.65
CA ILE A 159 -0.59 9.14 12.58
C ILE A 159 -0.66 8.60 14.00
N ILE A 160 -1.74 7.88 14.29
CA ILE A 160 -2.00 7.21 15.57
C ILE A 160 -1.75 5.73 15.35
N ASP A 161 -0.65 5.22 15.89
CA ASP A 161 -0.33 3.81 15.88
C ASP A 161 -0.67 3.23 17.25
N LYS A 162 -1.71 2.38 17.33
CA LYS A 162 -2.17 1.81 18.61
C LYS A 162 -1.45 0.52 18.97
N ASP A 163 -0.77 -0.09 18.02
CA ASP A 163 -0.11 -1.39 18.16
C ASP A 163 1.42 -1.23 18.25
N THR A 164 1.92 -0.03 18.54
CA THR A 164 3.27 0.12 19.08
C THR A 164 3.26 -0.45 20.49
N GLU A 165 3.75 -1.68 20.64
CA GLU A 165 4.11 -2.22 21.95
C GLU A 165 4.93 -1.14 22.69
N ILE A 166 4.38 -0.67 23.81
CA ILE A 166 5.19 0.04 24.79
C ILE A 166 6.14 -1.03 25.31
N SER A 167 7.41 -0.94 24.94
CA SER A 167 8.45 -1.73 25.60
C SER A 167 8.43 -1.34 27.08
N GLU A 168 7.82 -2.18 27.91
CA GLU A 168 7.96 -2.14 29.38
C GLU A 168 9.41 -2.44 29.80
#